data_AF-A0A7K4HBR1-F1
#
_entry.id   AF-A0A7K4HBR1-F1
#
_cell.length_a   1.000
_cell.length_b   1.000
_cell.length_c   1.000
_cell.angle_alpha   90.00
_cell.angle_beta   90.00
_cell.angle_gamma   90.00
#
_symmetry.space_group_name_H-M   'P 1'
#
loop_
_entity.id
_entity.type
_entity.pdbx_description
1 polymer ?
#
loop_
_entity_poly.entity_id
_entity_poly.type
_entity_poly.pdbx_seq_one_letter_code
_entity_poly.pdbx_strand_id
1 'polypeptide(L)'
;MGKRKLKSKNSDERFTEEFRAVIDSSTSLSMYNEKRRSVCVIRKNLAKDYEIEVDSSEAPVLNTLLESPQPFESSMASLNILEAEIFPLLDAFKITFGEEKELKLRSIKLAVGGSNDDYVTIREKDLIKYDVKPTLSGLRDFIKENSDSILGFLDSEYISEEGNVIYLKCEKRDVSDNIYSVKIMILASMQQRGYFLQQEHKYYGLQLFIIIESKKPNDDKLLEFIKELGIDWELIFFRRRLAIHDWTEIECQTNSDNLKSFLRVKYDTLNYFDINNIIRLIDKNSLPFNVVDKMGSLLFKMKNERSSQLQENKNYDNLRYDDSLDNGSAHSIDEYSLTLKKAEIAAAAKIACAYLGIQKQITVDRDISDAEILKYQDELTNF
;
A
#
# COMPACT_ATOMS: atom_id res chain seq x y z
N MET A 1 49.08 -25.08 -5.94
CA MET A 1 47.95 -24.66 -5.07
C MET A 1 48.05 -23.16 -4.81
N GLY A 2 47.39 -22.34 -5.64
CA GLY A 2 47.35 -20.89 -5.46
C GLY A 2 46.19 -20.51 -4.53
N LYS A 3 46.50 -19.87 -3.39
CA LYS A 3 45.51 -19.32 -2.47
C LYS A 3 44.64 -18.30 -3.22
N ARG A 4 43.35 -18.62 -3.43
CA ARG A 4 42.33 -17.65 -3.84
C ARG A 4 42.27 -16.56 -2.75
N LYS A 5 42.76 -15.36 -3.07
CA LYS A 5 42.41 -14.17 -2.30
C LYS A 5 40.90 -13.96 -2.45
N LEU A 6 40.16 -14.10 -1.35
CA LEU A 6 38.82 -13.54 -1.21
C LEU A 6 38.91 -12.06 -1.58
N LYS A 7 38.17 -11.65 -2.62
CA LYS A 7 38.00 -10.24 -2.95
C LYS A 7 37.52 -9.54 -1.67
N SER A 8 38.25 -8.52 -1.24
CA SER A 8 37.77 -7.61 -0.22
C SER A 8 36.40 -7.09 -0.64
N LYS A 9 35.40 -7.20 0.25
CA LYS A 9 34.16 -6.44 0.13
C LYS A 9 34.56 -4.96 0.08
N ASN A 10 34.61 -4.39 -1.12
CA ASN A 10 34.67 -2.95 -1.26
C ASN A 10 33.38 -2.42 -0.66
N SER A 11 33.53 -1.54 0.32
CA SER A 11 32.50 -0.77 1.01
C SER A 11 31.88 0.29 0.08
N ASP A 12 31.36 -0.14 -1.06
CA ASP A 12 30.72 0.70 -2.08
C ASP A 12 29.54 -0.04 -2.73
N GLU A 13 28.84 -0.89 -1.95
CA GLU A 13 27.48 -1.35 -2.25
C GLU A 13 26.54 -0.14 -2.14
N ARG A 14 26.54 0.70 -3.18
CA ARG A 14 25.66 1.86 -3.29
C ARG A 14 24.22 1.36 -3.39
N PHE A 15 23.48 1.57 -2.32
CA PHE A 15 22.11 1.13 -2.09
C PHE A 15 21.20 1.36 -3.30
N THR A 16 20.57 0.29 -3.79
CA THR A 16 19.35 0.37 -4.59
C THR A 16 18.19 0.54 -3.61
N GLU A 17 17.65 1.75 -3.52
CA GLU A 17 16.44 2.00 -2.74
C GLU A 17 15.23 1.84 -3.66
N GLU A 18 14.33 0.94 -3.28
CA GLU A 18 13.01 0.79 -3.88
C GLU A 18 11.95 1.25 -2.87
N PHE A 19 11.00 2.03 -3.36
CA PHE A 19 9.86 2.49 -2.61
C PHE A 19 8.60 2.25 -3.43
N ARG A 20 7.53 1.78 -2.77
CA ARG A 20 6.22 1.64 -3.39
C ARG A 20 5.13 2.17 -2.45
N ALA A 21 4.22 2.95 -3.00
CA ALA A 21 3.03 3.44 -2.35
C ALA A 21 1.79 3.06 -3.17
N VAL A 22 0.77 2.54 -2.49
CA VAL A 22 -0.58 2.41 -3.05
C VAL A 22 -1.32 3.71 -2.70
N ILE A 23 -1.74 4.46 -3.71
CA ILE A 23 -2.41 5.74 -3.54
C ILE A 23 -3.91 5.51 -3.38
N ASP A 24 -4.50 4.73 -4.29
CA ASP A 24 -5.90 4.33 -4.29
C ASP A 24 -6.08 2.90 -4.86
N SER A 25 -7.32 2.48 -5.11
CA SER A 25 -7.64 1.14 -5.63
C SER A 25 -7.08 0.84 -7.03
N SER A 26 -6.78 1.87 -7.81
CA SER A 26 -6.34 1.82 -9.20
C SER A 26 -4.91 2.34 -9.40
N THR A 27 -4.44 3.26 -8.54
CA THR A 27 -3.20 4.02 -8.69
C THR A 27 -2.13 3.61 -7.69
N SER A 28 -0.91 3.41 -8.17
CA SER A 28 0.28 3.17 -7.36
C SER A 28 1.46 3.99 -7.85
N LEU A 29 2.32 4.40 -6.93
CA LEU A 29 3.56 5.09 -7.20
C LEU A 29 4.73 4.24 -6.72
N SER A 30 5.74 4.06 -7.58
CA SER A 30 6.99 3.39 -7.23
C SER A 30 8.16 4.33 -7.52
N MET A 31 9.17 4.34 -6.65
CA MET A 31 10.41 5.06 -6.86
C MET A 31 11.59 4.10 -6.77
N TYR A 32 12.46 4.16 -7.77
CA TYR A 32 13.66 3.35 -7.88
C TYR A 32 14.88 4.25 -7.95
N ASN A 33 15.80 4.10 -7.02
CA ASN A 33 17.07 4.83 -7.03
C ASN A 33 18.18 3.89 -7.49
N GLU A 34 18.71 4.10 -8.70
CA GLU A 34 19.86 3.37 -9.22
C GLU A 34 21.03 4.33 -9.49
N LYS A 35 22.09 4.23 -8.67
CA LYS A 35 23.38 4.96 -8.82
C LYS A 35 23.25 6.49 -8.86
N ARG A 36 22.92 7.04 -10.03
CA ARG A 36 22.81 8.49 -10.36
C ARG A 36 21.48 8.85 -11.01
N ARG A 37 20.55 7.90 -11.04
CA ARG A 37 19.23 8.05 -11.62
C ARG A 37 18.20 7.66 -10.58
N SER A 38 17.16 8.48 -10.49
CA SER A 38 15.93 8.13 -9.81
C SER A 38 14.86 7.96 -10.87
N VAL A 39 14.06 6.92 -10.73
CA VAL A 39 12.94 6.63 -11.62
C VAL A 39 11.68 6.61 -10.78
N CYS A 40 10.79 7.55 -11.03
CA CYS A 40 9.44 7.54 -10.46
C CYS A 40 8.49 6.94 -11.50
N VAL A 41 7.72 5.93 -11.10
CA VAL A 41 6.74 5.25 -11.93
C VAL A 41 5.38 5.39 -11.26
N ILE A 42 4.47 6.11 -11.88
CA ILE A 42 3.06 6.15 -11.50
C ILE A 42 2.32 5.20 -12.43
N ARG A 43 1.58 4.26 -11.86
CA ARG A 43 0.82 3.24 -12.59
C ARG A 43 -0.64 3.33 -12.18
N LYS A 44 -1.53 3.50 -13.16
CA LYS A 44 -2.99 3.46 -12.98
C LYS A 44 -3.60 2.31 -13.78
N ASN A 45 -4.46 1.53 -13.14
CA ASN A 45 -5.17 0.41 -13.77
C ASN A 45 -6.47 0.90 -14.42
N LEU A 46 -6.46 1.06 -15.74
CA LEU A 46 -7.59 1.61 -16.50
C LEU A 46 -8.70 0.57 -16.71
N ALA A 47 -8.36 -0.71 -16.76
CA ALA A 47 -9.35 -1.78 -16.94
C ALA A 47 -10.33 -1.95 -15.76
N LYS A 48 -10.13 -1.21 -14.65
CA LYS A 48 -11.11 -1.17 -13.54
C LYS A 48 -12.24 -0.18 -13.79
N ASP A 49 -11.95 0.90 -14.49
CA ASP A 49 -12.82 2.07 -14.59
C ASP A 49 -13.39 2.25 -16.00
N TYR A 50 -12.80 1.59 -17.00
CA TYR A 50 -13.17 1.73 -18.41
C TYR A 50 -13.39 0.37 -19.08
N GLU A 51 -14.38 0.32 -19.97
CA GLU A 51 -14.63 -0.83 -20.83
C GLU A 51 -13.61 -0.92 -21.97
N ILE A 52 -13.23 -2.15 -22.30
CA ILE A 52 -12.27 -2.47 -23.36
C ILE A 52 -12.90 -3.58 -24.19
N GLU A 53 -13.11 -3.32 -25.48
CA GLU A 53 -13.59 -4.32 -26.43
C GLU A 53 -12.40 -5.16 -26.91
N VAL A 54 -12.58 -6.48 -26.96
CA VAL A 54 -11.52 -7.44 -27.30
C VAL A 54 -12.08 -8.44 -28.31
N ASP A 55 -11.41 -8.55 -29.44
CA ASP A 55 -11.79 -9.41 -30.55
C ASP A 55 -10.65 -10.36 -30.93
N SER A 56 -10.98 -11.41 -31.67
CA SER A 56 -9.96 -12.31 -32.24
C SER A 56 -9.27 -11.63 -33.42
N SER A 57 -7.95 -11.73 -33.50
CA SER A 57 -7.17 -11.16 -34.60
C SER A 57 -6.90 -12.18 -35.71
N GLU A 58 -6.37 -11.70 -36.83
CA GLU A 58 -5.91 -12.51 -37.96
C GLU A 58 -4.53 -13.15 -37.73
N ALA A 59 -3.96 -13.02 -36.54
CA ALA A 59 -2.64 -13.56 -36.20
C ALA A 59 -2.45 -15.06 -36.49
N PRO A 60 -3.45 -15.97 -36.36
CA PRO A 60 -3.27 -17.37 -36.75
C PRO A 60 -2.79 -17.54 -38.20
N VAL A 61 -3.18 -16.63 -39.09
CA VAL A 61 -2.74 -16.61 -40.48
C VAL A 61 -1.50 -15.73 -40.64
N LEU A 62 -1.53 -14.51 -40.13
CA LEU A 62 -0.45 -13.53 -40.32
C LEU A 62 0.88 -13.99 -39.72
N ASN A 63 0.87 -14.70 -38.59
CA ASN A 63 2.10 -15.17 -37.95
C ASN A 63 2.80 -16.27 -38.74
N THR A 64 2.15 -16.87 -39.75
CA THR A 64 2.81 -17.77 -40.70
C THR A 64 3.54 -17.01 -41.81
N LEU A 65 3.24 -15.72 -41.99
CA LEU A 65 3.73 -14.87 -43.09
C LEU A 65 4.69 -13.76 -42.62
N LEU A 66 4.61 -13.36 -41.35
CA LEU A 66 5.37 -12.26 -40.77
C LEU A 66 6.61 -12.76 -40.04
N GLU A 67 7.71 -11.99 -40.13
CA GLU A 67 8.93 -12.23 -39.35
C GLU A 67 8.72 -11.91 -37.86
N SER A 68 7.88 -10.90 -37.56
CA SER A 68 7.48 -10.54 -36.21
C SER A 68 6.04 -11.00 -35.93
N PRO A 69 5.82 -11.81 -34.88
CA PRO A 69 4.49 -12.29 -34.56
C PRO A 69 3.58 -11.14 -34.13
N GLN A 70 2.31 -11.23 -34.50
CA GLN A 70 1.20 -10.39 -34.05
C GLN A 70 0.46 -11.06 -32.89
N PRO A 71 -0.20 -10.28 -32.02
CA PRO A 71 -1.04 -10.82 -30.95
C PRO A 71 -2.29 -11.51 -31.52
N PHE A 72 -2.76 -12.58 -30.87
CA PHE A 72 -3.94 -13.38 -31.27
C PHE A 72 -5.30 -12.73 -31.02
N GLU A 73 -5.32 -11.65 -30.26
CA GLU A 73 -6.47 -10.83 -29.98
C GLU A 73 -6.14 -9.41 -30.44
N SER A 74 -7.15 -8.64 -30.85
CA SER A 74 -7.10 -7.20 -31.06
C SER A 74 -8.02 -6.55 -30.04
N SER A 75 -7.85 -5.26 -29.77
CA SER A 75 -8.72 -4.59 -28.81
C SER A 75 -8.86 -3.11 -29.08
N MET A 76 -10.02 -2.58 -28.72
CA MET A 76 -10.35 -1.17 -28.83
C MET A 76 -10.63 -0.60 -27.44
N ALA A 77 -9.90 0.46 -27.13
CA ALA A 77 -10.05 1.22 -25.90
C ALA A 77 -10.86 2.50 -26.16
N SER A 78 -11.76 2.82 -25.23
CA SER A 78 -12.62 4.00 -25.31
C SER A 78 -11.81 5.30 -25.33
N LEU A 79 -12.21 6.25 -26.20
CA LEU A 79 -11.63 7.59 -26.23
C LEU A 79 -11.71 8.34 -24.90
N ASN A 80 -12.69 8.02 -24.06
CA ASN A 80 -12.85 8.61 -22.73
C ASN A 80 -11.57 8.47 -21.88
N ILE A 81 -10.76 7.43 -22.10
CA ILE A 81 -9.47 7.26 -21.45
C ILE A 81 -8.51 8.39 -21.84
N LEU A 82 -8.44 8.77 -23.11
CA LEU A 82 -7.58 9.89 -23.54
C LEU A 82 -8.05 11.20 -22.92
N GLU A 83 -9.37 11.42 -22.89
CA GLU A 83 -9.96 12.65 -22.37
C GLU A 83 -9.83 12.81 -20.87
N ALA A 84 -10.12 11.76 -20.11
CA ALA A 84 -10.14 11.80 -18.65
C ALA A 84 -8.79 11.51 -18.00
N GLU A 85 -7.91 10.75 -18.67
CA GLU A 85 -6.66 10.27 -18.05
C GLU A 85 -5.41 10.82 -18.70
N ILE A 86 -5.42 11.15 -20.01
CA ILE A 86 -4.20 11.57 -20.73
C ILE A 86 -4.12 13.08 -20.90
N PHE A 87 -5.19 13.73 -21.35
CA PHE A 87 -5.18 15.18 -21.56
C PHE A 87 -5.00 15.99 -20.28
N PRO A 88 -5.52 15.58 -19.11
CA PRO A 88 -5.19 16.26 -17.85
C PRO A 88 -3.70 16.17 -17.50
N LEU A 89 -3.00 15.10 -17.90
CA LEU A 89 -1.55 14.99 -17.71
C LEU A 89 -0.78 16.00 -18.56
N LEU A 90 -1.29 16.33 -19.76
CA LEU A 90 -0.72 17.37 -20.59
C LEU A 90 -0.83 18.73 -19.91
N ASP A 91 -1.99 19.02 -19.33
CA ASP A 91 -2.24 20.27 -18.62
C ASP A 91 -1.33 20.37 -17.37
N ALA A 92 -1.25 19.31 -16.56
CA ALA A 92 -0.31 19.23 -15.42
C ALA A 92 1.17 19.37 -15.86
N PHE A 93 1.55 18.75 -16.97
CA PHE A 93 2.91 18.82 -17.50
C PHE A 93 3.28 20.25 -17.90
N LYS A 94 2.37 20.96 -18.56
CA LYS A 94 2.58 22.36 -18.98
C LYS A 94 2.66 23.30 -17.78
N ILE A 95 1.81 23.10 -16.77
CA ILE A 95 1.83 23.88 -15.52
C ILE A 95 3.20 23.75 -14.83
N THR A 96 3.72 22.53 -14.69
CA THR A 96 5.00 22.32 -13.96
C THR A 96 6.25 22.64 -14.78
N PHE A 97 6.25 22.33 -16.08
CA PHE A 97 7.49 22.38 -16.88
C PHE A 97 7.57 23.54 -17.87
N GLY A 98 6.46 24.25 -18.11
CA GLY A 98 6.34 25.37 -19.04
C GLY A 98 5.54 25.02 -20.29
N GLU A 99 4.75 25.98 -20.79
CA GLU A 99 3.92 25.87 -22.00
C GLU A 99 4.71 25.58 -23.28
N GLU A 100 5.98 26.00 -23.32
CA GLU A 100 6.87 25.78 -24.46
C GLU A 100 7.30 24.31 -24.63
N LYS A 101 7.06 23.46 -23.62
CA LYS A 101 7.44 22.04 -23.66
C LYS A 101 6.25 21.18 -24.02
N GLU A 102 6.39 20.44 -25.12
CA GLU A 102 5.39 19.46 -25.54
C GLU A 102 5.90 18.02 -25.46
N LEU A 103 5.01 17.12 -25.05
CA LEU A 103 5.18 15.68 -25.14
C LEU A 103 5.04 15.25 -26.60
N LYS A 104 6.07 14.62 -27.15
CA LYS A 104 6.04 14.11 -28.53
C LYS A 104 5.21 12.84 -28.59
N LEU A 105 4.29 12.77 -29.53
CA LEU A 105 3.52 11.57 -29.84
C LEU A 105 4.40 10.60 -30.61
N ARG A 106 4.61 9.40 -30.07
CA ARG A 106 5.46 8.36 -30.68
C ARG A 106 4.65 7.25 -31.32
N SER A 107 3.56 6.85 -30.70
CA SER A 107 2.75 5.72 -31.15
C SER A 107 1.31 5.95 -30.73
N ILE A 108 0.39 5.87 -31.69
CA ILE A 108 -1.05 5.75 -31.48
C ILE A 108 -1.67 5.19 -32.76
N LYS A 109 -2.75 4.43 -32.60
CA LYS A 109 -3.59 3.95 -33.70
C LYS A 109 -5.05 4.25 -33.36
N LEU A 110 -5.72 5.06 -34.16
CA LEU A 110 -7.12 5.46 -33.97
C LEU A 110 -8.03 4.64 -34.88
N ALA A 111 -9.21 4.28 -34.39
CA ALA A 111 -10.30 3.74 -35.19
C ALA A 111 -11.23 4.88 -35.60
N VAL A 112 -11.35 5.13 -36.91
CA VAL A 112 -12.16 6.22 -37.48
C VAL A 112 -13.20 5.63 -38.42
N GLY A 113 -14.49 5.85 -38.13
CA GLY A 113 -15.56 5.18 -38.85
C GLY A 113 -16.95 5.46 -38.27
N GLY A 114 -17.95 4.80 -38.84
CA GLY A 114 -19.35 4.94 -38.41
C GLY A 114 -19.79 3.90 -37.37
N SER A 115 -19.09 2.76 -37.27
CA SER A 115 -19.42 1.68 -36.32
C SER A 115 -18.23 0.74 -36.08
N ASN A 116 -18.32 -0.12 -35.05
CA ASN A 116 -17.28 -1.10 -34.73
C ASN A 116 -17.05 -2.12 -35.86
N ASP A 117 -18.02 -2.30 -36.76
CA ASP A 117 -17.91 -3.19 -37.93
C ASP A 117 -17.48 -2.44 -39.21
N ASP A 118 -17.41 -1.10 -39.16
CA ASP A 118 -17.11 -0.23 -40.31
C ASP A 118 -16.24 0.96 -39.88
N TYR A 119 -14.94 0.69 -39.75
CA TYR A 119 -13.92 1.70 -39.48
C TYR A 119 -12.62 1.44 -40.23
N VAL A 120 -11.84 2.50 -40.38
CA VAL A 120 -10.46 2.47 -40.87
C VAL A 120 -9.51 2.92 -39.77
N THR A 121 -8.25 2.50 -39.88
CA THR A 121 -7.24 2.84 -38.87
C THR A 121 -6.35 3.98 -39.32
N ILE A 122 -6.17 4.99 -38.47
CA ILE A 122 -5.23 6.09 -38.68
C ILE A 122 -4.07 5.93 -37.70
N ARG A 123 -2.82 5.97 -38.20
CA ARG A 123 -1.61 5.93 -37.36
C ARG A 123 -0.95 7.30 -37.25
N GLU A 124 0.05 7.43 -36.38
CA GLU A 124 0.81 8.67 -36.19
C GLU A 124 1.41 9.24 -37.49
N LYS A 125 1.84 8.38 -38.41
CA LYS A 125 2.36 8.80 -39.72
C LYS A 125 1.28 9.40 -40.61
N ASP A 126 0.06 8.94 -40.48
CA ASP A 126 -1.07 9.44 -41.27
C ASP A 126 -1.53 10.78 -40.70
N LEU A 127 -1.59 10.94 -39.38
CA LEU A 127 -1.83 12.24 -38.73
C LEU A 127 -0.86 13.33 -39.24
N ILE A 128 0.44 13.01 -39.37
CA ILE A 128 1.44 13.95 -39.91
C ILE A 128 1.14 14.33 -41.36
N LYS A 129 0.63 13.41 -42.19
CA LYS A 129 0.26 13.70 -43.58
C LYS A 129 -0.95 14.64 -43.68
N TYR A 130 -1.80 14.66 -42.66
CA TYR A 130 -2.94 15.56 -42.52
C TYR A 130 -2.60 16.83 -41.71
N ASP A 131 -1.33 17.22 -41.66
CA ASP A 131 -0.82 18.42 -40.98
C ASP A 131 -1.07 18.48 -39.46
N VAL A 132 -1.39 17.34 -38.82
CA VAL A 132 -1.49 17.25 -37.37
C VAL A 132 -0.09 17.23 -36.77
N LYS A 133 0.18 18.14 -35.82
CA LYS A 133 1.46 18.18 -35.10
C LYS A 133 1.68 16.86 -34.36
N PRO A 134 2.86 16.22 -34.45
CA PRO A 134 3.15 14.93 -33.79
C PRO A 134 3.42 15.12 -32.28
N THR A 135 2.50 15.76 -31.58
CA THR A 135 2.56 16.06 -30.15
C THR A 135 1.24 15.71 -29.49
N LEU A 136 1.27 15.55 -28.17
CA LEU A 136 0.05 15.21 -27.41
C LEU A 136 -1.00 16.33 -27.50
N SER A 137 -0.58 17.60 -27.61
CA SER A 137 -1.46 18.73 -27.90
C SER A 137 -2.13 18.57 -29.26
N GLY A 138 -1.35 18.27 -30.31
CA GLY A 138 -1.89 18.07 -31.67
C GLY A 138 -2.90 16.93 -31.74
N LEU A 139 -2.66 15.84 -30.99
CA LEU A 139 -3.61 14.75 -30.86
C LEU A 139 -4.91 15.18 -30.16
N ARG A 140 -4.81 15.95 -29.07
CA ARG A 140 -5.98 16.50 -28.35
C ARG A 140 -6.84 17.36 -29.27
N ASP A 141 -6.21 18.23 -30.04
CA ASP A 141 -6.90 19.14 -30.96
C ASP A 141 -7.59 18.34 -32.07
N PHE A 142 -6.89 17.37 -32.68
CA PHE A 142 -7.45 16.49 -33.69
C PHE A 142 -8.68 15.70 -33.19
N ILE A 143 -8.60 15.12 -31.99
CA ILE A 143 -9.72 14.36 -31.41
C ILE A 143 -10.92 15.27 -31.13
N LYS A 144 -10.70 16.47 -30.59
CA LYS A 144 -11.78 17.42 -30.34
C LYS A 144 -12.52 17.83 -31.62
N GLU A 145 -11.77 18.06 -32.70
CA GLU A 145 -12.34 18.45 -34.00
C GLU A 145 -13.12 17.31 -34.68
N ASN A 146 -12.81 16.06 -34.37
CA ASN A 146 -13.33 14.87 -35.07
C ASN A 146 -14.01 13.85 -34.13
N SER A 147 -14.42 14.28 -32.94
CA SER A 147 -14.91 13.39 -31.87
C SER A 147 -16.03 12.45 -32.33
N ASP A 148 -16.94 12.92 -33.18
CA ASP A 148 -18.07 12.12 -33.70
C ASP A 148 -17.64 10.97 -34.63
N SER A 149 -16.45 11.05 -35.23
CA SER A 149 -15.97 10.08 -36.23
C SER A 149 -14.95 9.08 -35.67
N ILE A 150 -14.41 9.35 -34.47
CA ILE A 150 -13.40 8.49 -33.86
C ILE A 150 -14.10 7.59 -32.85
N LEU A 151 -14.02 6.28 -33.05
CA LEU A 151 -14.69 5.29 -32.20
C LEU A 151 -13.86 4.99 -30.94
N GLY A 152 -12.54 4.96 -31.10
CA GLY A 152 -11.62 4.48 -30.08
C GLY A 152 -10.17 4.53 -30.53
N PHE A 153 -9.29 4.00 -29.70
CA PHE A 153 -7.91 3.74 -30.07
C PHE A 153 -7.55 2.27 -29.85
N LEU A 154 -6.70 1.77 -30.74
CA LEU A 154 -6.39 0.35 -30.90
C LEU A 154 -4.97 0.04 -30.42
N ASP A 155 -4.65 -1.24 -30.38
CA ASP A 155 -3.28 -1.72 -30.25
C ASP A 155 -2.39 -1.25 -31.41
N SER A 156 -1.32 -0.54 -31.08
CA SER A 156 -0.45 0.13 -32.05
C SER A 156 0.82 -0.66 -32.34
N GLU A 157 1.46 -1.17 -31.29
CA GLU A 157 2.75 -1.85 -31.36
C GLU A 157 2.78 -3.03 -30.37
N TYR A 158 3.22 -4.20 -30.85
CA TYR A 158 3.45 -5.38 -30.01
C TYR A 158 4.94 -5.64 -29.85
N ILE A 159 5.42 -5.61 -28.60
CA ILE A 159 6.80 -5.94 -28.22
C ILE A 159 6.82 -7.39 -27.76
N SER A 160 7.17 -8.29 -28.68
CA SER A 160 7.06 -9.73 -28.48
C SER A 160 7.94 -10.28 -27.35
N GLU A 161 9.11 -9.69 -27.14
CA GLU A 161 10.11 -10.08 -26.14
C GLU A 161 9.61 -9.84 -24.71
N GLU A 162 8.86 -8.74 -24.54
CA GLU A 162 8.25 -8.33 -23.27
C GLU A 162 6.79 -8.78 -23.16
N GLY A 163 6.23 -9.31 -24.25
CA GLY A 163 4.81 -9.57 -24.43
C GLY A 163 3.95 -8.36 -24.06
N ASN A 164 4.38 -7.15 -24.44
CA ASN A 164 3.66 -5.92 -24.15
C ASN A 164 2.95 -5.42 -25.41
N VAL A 165 1.69 -5.02 -25.28
CA VAL A 165 0.90 -4.38 -26.34
C VAL A 165 0.76 -2.91 -25.98
N ILE A 166 1.34 -2.02 -26.79
CA ILE A 166 1.33 -0.57 -26.62
C ILE A 166 0.18 0.03 -27.42
N TYR A 167 -0.61 0.87 -26.76
CA TYR A 167 -1.72 1.61 -27.37
C TYR A 167 -1.36 3.08 -27.60
N LEU A 168 -0.70 3.67 -26.60
CA LEU A 168 -0.25 5.06 -26.65
C LEU A 168 1.18 5.14 -26.10
N LYS A 169 2.02 5.94 -26.77
CA LYS A 169 3.33 6.31 -26.25
C LYS A 169 3.63 7.77 -26.55
N CYS A 170 3.87 8.54 -25.50
CA CYS A 170 4.31 9.91 -25.56
C CYS A 170 5.59 10.08 -24.74
N GLU A 171 6.54 10.89 -25.23
CA GLU A 171 7.75 11.17 -24.46
C GLU A 171 8.26 12.60 -24.67
N LYS A 172 8.90 13.14 -23.63
CA LYS A 172 9.77 14.31 -23.70
C LYS A 172 11.08 13.99 -23.00
N ARG A 173 12.19 14.26 -23.68
CA ARG A 173 13.54 14.20 -23.12
C ARG A 173 14.02 15.62 -22.81
N ASP A 174 15.00 15.72 -21.92
CA ASP A 174 15.62 16.97 -21.48
C ASP A 174 14.55 17.96 -20.98
N VAL A 175 13.74 17.50 -20.01
CA VAL A 175 12.60 18.26 -19.48
C VAL A 175 13.08 19.38 -18.57
N SER A 176 14.07 19.11 -17.72
CA SER A 176 14.74 20.09 -16.88
C SER A 176 16.17 19.63 -16.56
N ASP A 177 16.98 20.48 -15.92
CA ASP A 177 18.36 20.15 -15.53
C ASP A 177 18.47 18.86 -14.71
N ASN A 178 17.43 18.56 -13.92
CA ASN A 178 17.37 17.38 -13.06
C ASN A 178 16.41 16.29 -13.58
N ILE A 179 15.55 16.57 -14.56
CA ILE A 179 14.59 15.60 -15.12
C ILE A 179 14.98 15.28 -16.56
N TYR A 180 15.53 14.08 -16.73
CA TYR A 180 16.01 13.56 -18.01
C TYR A 180 14.87 13.27 -18.97
N SER A 181 13.81 12.62 -18.49
CA SER A 181 12.66 12.33 -19.35
C SER A 181 11.36 12.15 -18.57
N VAL A 182 10.26 12.45 -19.25
CA VAL A 182 8.90 12.08 -18.86
C VAL A 182 8.32 11.27 -20.01
N LYS A 183 7.84 10.06 -19.71
CA LYS A 183 7.19 9.15 -20.65
C LYS A 183 5.80 8.84 -20.14
N ILE A 184 4.81 8.91 -21.04
CA ILE A 184 3.43 8.52 -20.77
C ILE A 184 3.12 7.36 -21.73
N MET A 185 2.70 6.23 -21.17
CA MET A 185 2.44 5.02 -21.94
C MET A 185 1.12 4.39 -21.50
N ILE A 186 0.30 4.00 -22.47
CA ILE A 186 -0.79 3.05 -22.23
C ILE A 186 -0.37 1.71 -22.83
N LEU A 187 -0.29 0.68 -22.00
CA LEU A 187 0.05 -0.66 -22.44
C LEU A 187 -0.73 -1.73 -21.67
N ALA A 188 -0.90 -2.89 -22.31
CA ALA A 188 -1.34 -4.12 -21.69
C ALA A 188 -0.19 -5.15 -21.74
N SER A 189 -0.02 -5.93 -20.67
CA SER A 189 1.00 -6.98 -20.62
C SER A 189 0.37 -8.36 -20.77
N MET A 190 0.79 -9.08 -21.82
CA MET A 190 0.39 -10.45 -22.12
C MET A 190 1.14 -11.47 -21.22
N GLN A 191 2.30 -11.09 -20.64
CA GLN A 191 3.16 -11.99 -19.85
C GLN A 191 2.71 -12.23 -18.40
N GLN A 192 1.82 -11.41 -17.83
CA GLN A 192 1.38 -11.55 -16.43
C GLN A 192 0.66 -12.88 -16.11
N ARG A 193 0.44 -13.75 -17.10
CA ARG A 193 -0.33 -14.98 -16.91
C ARG A 193 0.43 -16.28 -16.81
N GLY A 194 1.75 -16.37 -17.04
CA GLY A 194 2.53 -17.57 -16.71
C GLY A 194 1.85 -18.93 -16.97
N TYR A 195 1.03 -19.07 -18.02
CA TYR A 195 0.25 -20.27 -18.33
C TYR A 195 -0.05 -20.26 -19.82
N PHE A 196 0.83 -20.92 -20.57
CA PHE A 196 0.75 -21.16 -22.02
C PHE A 196 -0.47 -22.01 -22.46
N LEU A 197 -1.49 -22.25 -21.61
CA LEU A 197 -2.37 -23.43 -21.73
C LEU A 197 -3.85 -23.32 -21.26
N GLN A 198 -4.43 -22.15 -20.96
CA GLN A 198 -5.85 -22.11 -20.56
C GLN A 198 -6.78 -21.55 -21.64
N GLN A 199 -7.88 -22.27 -21.91
CA GLN A 199 -8.84 -22.12 -23.03
C GLN A 199 -9.63 -20.80 -23.08
N GLU A 200 -9.35 -19.82 -22.22
CA GLU A 200 -9.98 -18.49 -22.24
C GLU A 200 -8.92 -17.39 -22.06
N HIS A 201 -8.25 -17.06 -23.15
CA HIS A 201 -7.41 -15.87 -23.23
C HIS A 201 -8.33 -14.64 -23.23
N LYS A 202 -8.02 -13.67 -22.37
CA LYS A 202 -8.64 -12.34 -22.38
C LYS A 202 -7.52 -11.35 -22.11
N TYR A 203 -7.37 -10.33 -22.96
CA TYR A 203 -6.60 -9.12 -22.66
C TYR A 203 -6.97 -8.59 -21.27
N TYR A 204 -6.11 -8.78 -20.26
CA TYR A 204 -6.35 -8.22 -18.93
C TYR A 204 -5.39 -7.07 -18.67
N GLY A 205 -5.96 -5.91 -18.34
CA GLY A 205 -5.29 -4.85 -17.59
C GLY A 205 -4.58 -3.82 -18.45
N LEU A 206 -5.34 -3.09 -19.28
CA LEU A 206 -4.89 -1.81 -19.84
C LEU A 206 -4.43 -0.90 -18.69
N GLN A 207 -3.18 -0.47 -18.75
CA GLN A 207 -2.54 0.30 -17.69
C GLN A 207 -1.91 1.56 -18.26
N LEU A 208 -2.12 2.66 -17.54
CA LEU A 208 -1.44 3.91 -17.77
C LEU A 208 -0.18 3.96 -16.90
N PHE A 209 0.96 4.22 -17.54
CA PHE A 209 2.25 4.43 -16.90
C PHE A 209 2.74 5.85 -17.17
N ILE A 210 3.08 6.56 -16.10
CA ILE A 210 3.83 7.82 -16.15
C ILE A 210 5.20 7.53 -15.56
N ILE A 211 6.23 7.58 -16.39
CA ILE A 211 7.60 7.26 -16.01
C ILE A 211 8.43 8.54 -16.07
N ILE A 212 9.01 8.91 -14.95
CA ILE A 212 9.79 10.13 -14.79
C ILE A 212 11.21 9.72 -14.38
N GLU A 213 12.18 10.02 -15.23
CA GLU A 213 13.59 9.75 -14.98
C GLU A 213 14.28 11.05 -14.57
N SER A 214 14.84 11.09 -13.36
CA SER A 214 15.51 12.24 -12.80
C SER A 214 16.90 11.91 -12.26
N LYS A 215 17.69 12.95 -11.96
CA LYS A 215 19.03 12.83 -11.36
C LYS A 215 18.98 12.55 -9.86
N LYS A 216 17.95 13.05 -9.17
CA LYS A 216 17.74 12.90 -7.72
C LYS A 216 16.27 12.57 -7.42
N PRO A 217 16.00 11.77 -6.36
CA PRO A 217 14.64 11.33 -6.02
C PRO A 217 13.70 12.44 -5.55
N ASN A 218 14.23 13.48 -4.91
CA ASN A 218 13.44 14.56 -4.32
C ASN A 218 13.75 15.87 -5.05
N ASP A 219 13.50 15.89 -6.36
CA ASP A 219 13.58 17.12 -7.14
C ASP A 219 12.30 17.94 -6.96
N ASP A 220 12.41 19.25 -6.76
CA ASP A 220 11.25 20.09 -6.46
C ASP A 220 10.22 20.07 -7.60
N LYS A 221 10.69 20.07 -8.87
CA LYS A 221 9.80 19.97 -10.03
C LYS A 221 9.16 18.60 -10.18
N LEU A 222 9.84 17.54 -9.73
CA LEU A 222 9.24 16.20 -9.70
C LEU A 222 8.09 16.17 -8.69
N LEU A 223 8.32 16.70 -7.48
CA LEU A 223 7.32 16.72 -6.41
C LEU A 223 6.14 17.65 -6.75
N GLU A 224 6.40 18.78 -7.39
CA GLU A 224 5.38 19.68 -7.95
C GLU A 224 4.54 18.97 -9.00
N PHE A 225 5.17 18.27 -9.96
CA PHE A 225 4.43 17.52 -10.98
C PHE A 225 3.56 16.42 -10.35
N ILE A 226 4.08 15.66 -9.38
CA ILE A 226 3.32 14.64 -8.66
C ILE A 226 2.11 15.26 -7.94
N LYS A 227 2.27 16.45 -7.36
CA LYS A 227 1.20 17.19 -6.70
C LYS A 227 0.13 17.66 -7.69
N GLU A 228 0.52 18.17 -8.86
CA GLU A 228 -0.41 18.55 -9.94
C GLU A 228 -1.19 17.34 -10.49
N LEU A 229 -0.63 16.13 -10.39
CA LEU A 229 -1.34 14.88 -10.67
C LEU A 229 -2.33 14.46 -9.57
N GLY A 230 -2.49 15.27 -8.51
CA GLY A 230 -3.39 14.99 -7.39
C GLY A 230 -2.82 13.98 -6.38
N ILE A 231 -1.51 13.70 -6.42
CA ILE A 231 -0.87 12.75 -5.51
C ILE A 231 -0.21 13.51 -4.36
N ASP A 232 -0.72 13.31 -3.14
CA ASP A 232 -0.12 13.87 -1.92
C ASP A 232 1.12 13.09 -1.50
N TRP A 233 2.26 13.48 -2.06
CA TRP A 233 3.55 12.85 -1.75
C TRP A 233 3.97 13.08 -0.29
N GLU A 234 3.59 14.21 0.33
CA GLU A 234 3.95 14.51 1.71
C GLU A 234 3.30 13.51 2.68
N LEU A 235 2.01 13.23 2.49
CA LEU A 235 1.29 12.22 3.25
C LEU A 235 1.91 10.82 3.06
N ILE A 236 2.34 10.49 1.85
CA ILE A 236 3.01 9.22 1.54
C ILE A 236 4.33 9.10 2.33
N PHE A 237 5.17 10.14 2.31
CA PHE A 237 6.42 10.14 3.09
C PHE A 237 6.18 10.13 4.59
N PHE A 238 5.15 10.84 5.06
CA PHE A 238 4.75 10.82 6.47
C PHE A 238 4.34 9.41 6.92
N ARG A 239 3.47 8.73 6.15
CA ARG A 239 3.08 7.33 6.41
C ARG A 239 4.29 6.40 6.43
N ARG A 240 5.21 6.54 5.46
CA ARG A 240 6.45 5.75 5.42
C ARG A 240 7.29 5.96 6.68
N ARG A 241 7.46 7.21 7.12
CA ARG A 241 8.24 7.53 8.32
C ARG A 241 7.61 6.94 9.58
N LEU A 242 6.30 7.05 9.75
CA LEU A 242 5.60 6.41 10.87
C LEU A 242 5.75 4.89 10.84
N ALA A 243 5.53 4.27 9.68
CA ALA A 243 5.62 2.82 9.54
C ALA A 243 7.01 2.27 9.90
N ILE A 244 8.09 2.97 9.57
CA ILE A 244 9.46 2.55 9.93
C ILE A 244 9.65 2.46 11.45
N HIS A 245 8.98 3.31 12.21
CA HIS A 245 9.18 3.40 13.66
C HIS A 245 8.20 2.55 14.48
N ASP A 246 7.16 1.99 13.85
CA ASP A 246 5.98 1.53 14.57
C ASP A 246 5.37 0.23 14.06
N TRP A 247 6.21 -0.65 13.49
CA TRP A 247 5.79 -1.94 12.94
C TRP A 247 5.00 -2.78 13.96
N THR A 248 5.44 -2.79 15.23
CA THR A 248 4.78 -3.53 16.30
C THR A 248 3.37 -2.99 16.59
N GLU A 249 3.19 -1.66 16.63
CA GLU A 249 1.87 -1.05 16.84
C GLU A 249 0.94 -1.38 15.68
N ILE A 250 1.42 -1.23 14.44
CA ILE A 250 0.62 -1.49 13.24
C ILE A 250 0.19 -2.96 13.17
N GLU A 251 1.11 -3.91 13.40
CA GLU A 251 0.81 -5.34 13.39
C GLU A 251 -0.22 -5.72 14.46
N CYS A 252 -0.11 -5.13 15.65
CA CYS A 252 -1.00 -5.40 16.76
C CYS A 252 -2.37 -4.73 16.60
N GLN A 253 -2.45 -3.54 16.00
CA GLN A 253 -3.73 -2.88 15.69
C GLN A 253 -4.50 -3.58 14.57
N THR A 254 -3.78 -4.14 13.60
CA THR A 254 -4.39 -4.77 12.42
C THR A 254 -4.83 -6.21 12.70
N ASN A 255 -4.11 -6.92 13.58
CA ASN A 255 -4.37 -8.33 13.86
C ASN A 255 -4.42 -8.62 15.37
N SER A 256 -5.59 -9.04 15.86
CA SER A 256 -5.81 -9.38 17.27
C SER A 256 -4.91 -10.53 17.77
N ASP A 257 -4.50 -11.47 16.92
CA ASP A 257 -3.63 -12.58 17.30
C ASP A 257 -2.18 -12.11 17.49
N ASN A 258 -1.74 -11.12 16.71
CA ASN A 258 -0.46 -10.45 16.92
C ASN A 258 -0.47 -9.69 18.25
N LEU A 259 -1.56 -8.98 18.56
CA LEU A 259 -1.71 -8.27 19.84
C LEU A 259 -1.72 -9.24 21.04
N LYS A 260 -2.41 -10.38 20.94
CA LYS A 260 -2.39 -11.44 21.98
C LYS A 260 -0.97 -11.97 22.18
N SER A 261 -0.26 -12.23 21.09
CA SER A 261 1.11 -12.74 21.12
C SER A 261 2.07 -11.73 21.73
N PHE A 262 1.94 -10.46 21.36
CA PHE A 262 2.68 -9.34 21.94
C PHE A 262 2.46 -9.24 23.45
N LEU A 263 1.20 -9.22 23.90
CA LEU A 263 0.86 -9.13 25.32
C LEU A 263 1.41 -10.33 26.11
N ARG A 264 1.33 -11.54 25.54
CA ARG A 264 1.86 -12.76 26.19
C ARG A 264 3.38 -12.74 26.33
N VAL A 265 4.10 -12.27 25.30
CA VAL A 265 5.57 -12.24 25.32
C VAL A 265 6.09 -11.11 26.21
N LYS A 266 5.44 -9.93 26.16
CA LYS A 266 5.88 -8.75 26.91
C LYS A 266 5.48 -8.77 28.38
N TYR A 267 4.32 -9.36 28.69
CA TYR A 267 3.74 -9.41 30.04
C TYR A 267 3.46 -10.86 30.43
N ASP A 268 4.51 -11.60 30.76
CA ASP A 268 4.47 -13.05 30.98
C ASP A 268 3.59 -13.50 32.17
N THR A 269 3.23 -12.62 33.09
CA THR A 269 2.29 -12.92 34.20
C THR A 269 0.82 -12.78 33.84
N LEU A 270 0.49 -12.24 32.66
CA LEU A 270 -0.88 -12.19 32.15
C LEU A 270 -1.23 -13.55 31.52
N ASN A 271 -2.24 -14.22 32.10
CA ASN A 271 -2.64 -15.53 31.62
C ASN A 271 -3.57 -15.44 30.38
N TYR A 272 -3.93 -16.58 29.80
CA TYR A 272 -4.79 -16.63 28.61
C TYR A 272 -6.14 -15.94 28.81
N PHE A 273 -6.76 -16.08 29.99
CA PHE A 273 -8.04 -15.45 30.29
C PHE A 273 -7.92 -13.94 30.44
N ASP A 274 -6.84 -13.46 31.08
CA ASP A 274 -6.53 -12.04 31.24
C ASP A 274 -6.40 -11.37 29.88
N ILE A 275 -5.59 -11.95 28.99
CA ILE A 275 -5.34 -11.42 27.65
C ILE A 275 -6.64 -11.37 26.85
N ASN A 276 -7.47 -12.41 26.87
CA ASN A 276 -8.74 -12.39 26.15
C ASN A 276 -9.74 -11.36 26.69
N ASN A 277 -9.76 -11.12 27.99
CA ASN A 277 -10.62 -10.10 28.58
C ASN A 277 -10.11 -8.68 28.26
N ILE A 278 -8.79 -8.48 28.21
CA ILE A 278 -8.16 -7.24 27.72
C ILE A 278 -8.59 -7.00 26.26
N ILE A 279 -8.40 -7.96 25.37
CA ILE A 279 -8.78 -7.85 23.94
C ILE A 279 -10.27 -7.52 23.78
N ARG A 280 -11.16 -8.22 24.49
CA ARG A 280 -12.61 -7.95 24.44
C ARG A 280 -12.94 -6.52 24.84
N LEU A 281 -12.31 -6.00 25.90
CA LEU A 281 -12.53 -4.62 26.33
C LEU A 281 -12.01 -3.61 25.31
N ILE A 282 -10.87 -3.90 24.69
CA ILE A 282 -10.24 -3.07 23.64
C ILE A 282 -11.13 -3.01 22.40
N ASP A 283 -11.58 -4.15 21.90
CA ASP A 283 -12.42 -4.24 20.70
C ASP A 283 -13.74 -3.50 20.93
N LYS A 284 -14.37 -3.71 22.10
CA LYS A 284 -15.62 -3.05 22.49
C LYS A 284 -15.51 -1.53 22.56
N ASN A 285 -14.33 -1.01 22.90
CA ASN A 285 -14.10 0.40 23.11
C ASN A 285 -13.18 1.04 22.05
N SER A 286 -12.77 0.30 21.02
CA SER A 286 -11.79 0.71 20.01
C SER A 286 -10.62 1.48 20.65
N LEU A 287 -9.92 0.85 21.59
CA LEU A 287 -8.78 1.47 22.29
C LEU A 287 -7.50 1.35 21.45
N PRO A 288 -6.67 2.42 21.36
CA PRO A 288 -5.42 2.39 20.61
C PRO A 288 -4.34 1.55 21.30
N PHE A 289 -3.38 1.04 20.53
CA PHE A 289 -2.31 0.13 21.01
C PHE A 289 -1.54 0.69 22.21
N ASN A 290 -1.20 1.98 22.21
CA ASN A 290 -0.50 2.61 23.33
C ASN A 290 -1.28 2.53 24.66
N VAL A 291 -2.62 2.59 24.62
CA VAL A 291 -3.49 2.36 25.79
C VAL A 291 -3.39 0.90 26.22
N VAL A 292 -3.41 -0.03 25.27
CA VAL A 292 -3.29 -1.48 25.53
C VAL A 292 -1.96 -1.82 26.17
N ASP A 293 -0.86 -1.27 25.66
CA ASP A 293 0.48 -1.46 26.20
C ASP A 293 0.57 -0.92 27.63
N LYS A 294 0.02 0.28 27.86
CA LYS A 294 0.00 0.88 29.21
C LYS A 294 -0.87 0.08 30.17
N MET A 295 -2.04 -0.40 29.74
CA MET A 295 -2.90 -1.29 30.52
C MET A 295 -2.16 -2.58 30.89
N GLY A 296 -1.54 -3.22 29.91
CA GLY A 296 -0.75 -4.43 30.11
C GLY A 296 0.34 -4.22 31.15
N SER A 297 1.07 -3.10 31.06
CA SER A 297 2.09 -2.72 32.05
C SER A 297 1.54 -2.54 33.47
N LEU A 298 0.38 -1.90 33.63
CA LEU A 298 -0.24 -1.68 34.95
C LEU A 298 -0.66 -3.01 35.59
N LEU A 299 -1.37 -3.83 34.81
CA LEU A 299 -1.86 -5.14 35.24
C LEU A 299 -0.70 -6.11 35.54
N PHE A 300 0.34 -6.07 34.71
CA PHE A 300 1.58 -6.83 34.91
C PHE A 300 2.26 -6.50 36.23
N LYS A 301 2.46 -5.19 36.51
CA LYS A 301 3.06 -4.71 37.76
C LYS A 301 2.25 -5.20 38.97
N MET A 302 0.93 -5.03 38.93
CA MET A 302 0.03 -5.48 40.00
C MET A 302 0.11 -6.98 40.25
N LYS A 303 0.13 -7.83 39.20
CA LYS A 303 0.24 -9.30 39.38
C LYS A 303 1.61 -9.72 39.92
N ASN A 304 2.69 -9.06 39.50
CA ASN A 304 4.02 -9.32 40.04
C ASN A 304 4.09 -9.02 41.53
N GLU A 305 3.55 -7.88 41.96
CA GLU A 305 3.55 -7.48 43.37
C GLU A 305 2.70 -8.43 44.24
N ARG A 306 1.53 -8.84 43.76
CA ARG A 306 0.71 -9.87 44.43
C ARG A 306 1.47 -11.20 44.56
N SER A 307 2.20 -11.58 43.52
CA SER A 307 3.00 -12.81 43.52
C SER A 307 4.16 -12.72 44.53
N SER A 308 4.84 -11.58 44.61
CA SER A 308 5.89 -11.33 45.59
C SER A 308 5.37 -11.35 47.03
N GLN A 309 4.25 -10.69 47.31
CA GLN A 309 3.62 -10.68 48.65
C GLN A 309 3.18 -12.08 49.11
N LEU A 310 2.67 -12.90 48.17
CA LEU A 310 2.30 -14.29 48.46
C LEU A 310 3.52 -15.18 48.75
N GLN A 311 4.67 -14.91 48.13
CA GLN A 311 5.92 -15.63 48.43
C GLN A 311 6.50 -15.21 49.79
N GLU A 312 6.44 -13.92 50.14
CA GLU A 312 6.87 -13.43 51.45
C GLU A 312 6.01 -14.01 52.59
N ASN A 313 4.69 -14.04 52.44
CA ASN A 313 3.79 -14.62 53.45
C ASN A 313 4.02 -16.14 53.63
N LYS A 314 4.24 -16.89 52.54
CA LYS A 314 4.58 -18.33 52.62
C LYS A 314 5.92 -18.59 53.31
N ASN A 315 6.90 -17.70 53.15
CA ASN A 315 8.19 -17.79 53.85
C ASN A 315 8.05 -17.50 55.35
N TYR A 316 7.15 -16.59 55.74
CA TYR A 316 6.84 -16.31 57.15
C TYR A 316 6.03 -17.43 57.82
N ASP A 317 5.06 -18.03 57.13
CA ASP A 317 4.26 -19.15 57.66
C ASP A 317 5.10 -20.43 57.82
N ASN A 318 6.08 -20.68 56.94
CA ASN A 318 7.01 -21.81 57.09
C ASN A 318 7.98 -21.67 58.29
N LEU A 319 8.10 -20.49 58.90
CA LEU A 319 8.90 -20.26 60.11
C LEU A 319 8.09 -20.40 61.41
N ARG A 320 6.77 -20.63 61.33
CA ARG A 320 5.88 -20.85 62.47
C ARG A 320 5.02 -22.07 62.21
N TYR A 321 5.55 -23.28 62.40
CA TYR A 321 4.83 -24.42 62.99
C TYR A 321 5.80 -25.60 63.16
N ASP A 322 6.26 -25.78 64.40
CA ASP A 322 6.36 -27.11 65.02
C ASP A 322 5.28 -27.13 66.11
N ASP A 323 4.56 -28.24 66.17
CA ASP A 323 3.57 -28.65 67.19
C ASP A 323 2.26 -27.83 67.37
N SER A 324 1.18 -28.27 66.70
CA SER A 324 -0.06 -28.77 67.36
C SER A 324 -1.20 -28.97 66.36
N LEU A 325 -1.82 -30.16 66.40
CA LEU A 325 -3.07 -30.48 65.71
C LEU A 325 -4.25 -29.75 66.36
N ASP A 326 -5.03 -28.99 65.58
CA ASP A 326 -6.50 -29.01 65.70
C ASP A 326 -7.21 -28.51 64.44
N ASN A 327 -8.43 -29.02 64.26
CA ASN A 327 -9.29 -28.94 63.08
C ASN A 327 -9.80 -27.51 62.73
N GLY A 328 -10.01 -27.29 61.42
CA GLY A 328 -11.21 -26.57 60.98
C GLY A 328 -11.04 -25.17 60.41
N SER A 329 -10.21 -24.98 59.38
CA SER A 329 -10.49 -24.08 58.24
C SER A 329 -9.32 -24.13 57.28
N ALA A 330 -9.35 -25.10 56.36
CA ALA A 330 -8.55 -24.99 55.14
C ALA A 330 -9.13 -23.82 54.34
N HIS A 331 -8.69 -22.60 54.64
CA HIS A 331 -8.90 -21.47 53.76
C HIS A 331 -8.37 -21.87 52.39
N SER A 332 -9.30 -21.94 51.43
CA SER A 332 -8.97 -22.00 50.01
C SER A 332 -7.96 -20.89 49.74
N ILE A 333 -6.71 -21.27 49.46
CA ILE A 333 -5.74 -20.37 48.85
C ILE A 333 -6.27 -20.18 47.43
N ASP A 334 -7.20 -19.24 47.33
CA ASP A 334 -8.14 -19.10 46.25
C ASP A 334 -7.45 -18.91 44.89
N GLU A 335 -8.05 -19.51 43.86
CA GLU A 335 -7.85 -19.21 42.44
C GLU A 335 -7.92 -17.71 42.10
N TYR A 336 -8.39 -16.87 43.04
CA TYR A 336 -8.38 -15.40 43.02
C TYR A 336 -7.00 -14.77 42.77
N SER A 337 -5.90 -15.50 43.01
CA SER A 337 -4.54 -15.00 42.75
C SER A 337 -4.05 -15.18 41.32
N LEU A 338 -4.73 -16.00 40.49
CA LEU A 338 -4.21 -16.41 39.19
C LEU A 338 -4.78 -15.62 38.00
N THR A 339 -6.04 -15.15 38.09
CA THR A 339 -6.76 -14.51 36.97
C THR A 339 -7.32 -13.16 37.40
N LEU A 340 -7.14 -12.15 36.56
CA LEU A 340 -7.65 -10.79 36.78
C LEU A 340 -9.17 -10.74 36.63
N LYS A 341 -9.81 -9.98 37.51
CA LYS A 341 -11.21 -9.63 37.39
C LYS A 341 -11.40 -8.63 36.25
N LYS A 342 -12.56 -8.70 35.60
CA LYS A 342 -12.93 -7.71 34.56
C LYS A 342 -12.92 -6.26 35.09
N ALA A 343 -13.27 -6.06 36.35
CA ALA A 343 -13.21 -4.74 37.02
C ALA A 343 -11.78 -4.19 37.10
N GLU A 344 -10.77 -5.03 37.32
CA GLU A 344 -9.35 -4.64 37.37
C GLU A 344 -8.86 -4.22 35.98
N ILE A 345 -9.27 -4.97 34.95
CA ILE A 345 -8.95 -4.65 33.55
C ILE A 345 -9.61 -3.33 33.13
N ALA A 346 -10.86 -3.10 33.54
CA ALA A 346 -11.57 -1.86 33.30
C ALA A 346 -10.95 -0.66 34.04
N ALA A 347 -10.51 -0.86 35.29
CA ALA A 347 -9.79 0.14 36.07
C ALA A 347 -8.47 0.53 35.41
N ALA A 348 -7.67 -0.47 35.00
CA ALA A 348 -6.42 -0.26 34.27
C ALA A 348 -6.65 0.49 32.95
N ALA A 349 -7.73 0.18 32.23
CA ALA A 349 -8.10 0.89 31.01
C ALA A 349 -8.39 2.38 31.26
N LYS A 350 -9.18 2.69 32.31
CA LYS A 350 -9.51 4.08 32.66
C LYS A 350 -8.25 4.86 33.06
N ILE A 351 -7.35 4.25 33.83
CA ILE A 351 -6.07 4.86 34.23
C ILE A 351 -5.17 5.07 33.00
N ALA A 352 -5.04 4.07 32.13
CA ALA A 352 -4.22 4.17 30.93
C ALA A 352 -4.72 5.28 29.99
N CYS A 353 -6.03 5.39 29.78
CA CYS A 353 -6.62 6.50 29.02
C CYS A 353 -6.32 7.86 29.67
N ALA A 354 -6.51 7.98 31.00
CA ALA A 354 -6.23 9.22 31.72
C ALA A 354 -4.74 9.61 31.64
N TYR A 355 -3.83 8.64 31.82
CA TYR A 355 -2.38 8.85 31.74
C TYR A 355 -1.94 9.34 30.35
N LEU A 356 -2.57 8.84 29.29
CA LEU A 356 -2.28 9.22 27.90
C LEU A 356 -3.07 10.45 27.43
N GLY A 357 -3.83 11.10 28.31
CA GLY A 357 -4.63 12.29 27.96
C GLY A 357 -5.83 12.00 27.06
N ILE A 358 -6.26 10.74 26.95
CA ILE A 358 -7.39 10.31 26.12
C ILE A 358 -8.68 10.45 26.92
N GLN A 359 -9.51 11.44 26.57
CA GLN A 359 -10.84 11.64 27.15
C GLN A 359 -11.86 10.71 26.48
N LYS A 360 -11.88 9.44 26.87
CA LYS A 360 -12.83 8.44 26.37
C LYS A 360 -13.58 7.77 27.52
N GLN A 361 -14.90 7.76 27.46
CA GLN A 361 -15.72 7.03 28.41
C GLN A 361 -15.68 5.53 28.08
N ILE A 362 -15.12 4.72 28.98
CA ILE A 362 -14.97 3.28 28.77
C ILE A 362 -16.28 2.59 29.09
N THR A 363 -16.83 1.90 28.09
CA THR A 363 -18.01 1.06 28.19
C THR A 363 -17.63 -0.30 28.76
N VAL A 364 -18.11 -0.59 29.96
CA VAL A 364 -17.87 -1.84 30.70
C VAL A 364 -19.05 -2.81 30.56
N ASP A 365 -18.87 -4.07 30.95
CA ASP A 365 -19.97 -5.05 30.97
C ASP A 365 -20.95 -4.74 32.12
N ARG A 366 -22.23 -5.15 31.98
CA ARG A 366 -23.29 -4.84 32.95
C ARG A 366 -23.13 -5.55 34.29
N ASP A 367 -22.28 -6.57 34.36
CA ASP A 367 -21.94 -7.35 35.55
C ASP A 367 -20.84 -6.69 36.40
N ILE A 368 -20.32 -5.52 36.01
CA ILE A 368 -19.24 -4.82 36.71
C ILE A 368 -19.78 -3.57 37.39
N SER A 369 -19.57 -3.44 38.70
CA SER A 369 -20.00 -2.25 39.44
C SER A 369 -18.97 -1.12 39.38
N ASP A 370 -19.43 0.13 39.30
CA ASP A 370 -18.53 1.30 39.32
C ASP A 370 -17.74 1.42 40.63
N ALA A 371 -18.31 0.95 41.74
CA ALA A 371 -17.65 0.91 43.04
C ALA A 371 -16.44 -0.04 43.05
N GLU A 372 -16.54 -1.20 42.39
CA GLU A 372 -15.40 -2.11 42.24
C GLU A 372 -14.32 -1.54 41.33
N ILE A 373 -14.71 -0.85 40.25
CA ILE A 373 -13.75 -0.20 39.36
C ILE A 373 -12.97 0.87 40.13
N LEU A 374 -13.64 1.72 40.90
CA LEU A 374 -12.98 2.76 41.71
C LEU A 374 -12.01 2.16 42.73
N LYS A 375 -12.42 1.10 43.44
CA LYS A 375 -11.54 0.38 44.37
C LYS A 375 -10.25 -0.08 43.68
N TYR A 376 -10.36 -0.70 42.51
CA TYR A 376 -9.19 -1.19 41.78
C TYR A 376 -8.38 -0.08 41.12
N GLN A 377 -9.00 1.08 40.82
CA GLN A 377 -8.25 2.25 40.39
C GLN A 377 -7.33 2.74 41.52
N ASP A 378 -7.88 2.87 42.73
CA ASP A 378 -7.10 3.27 43.91
C ASP A 378 -5.95 2.28 44.17
N GLU A 379 -6.22 0.97 44.11
CA GLU A 379 -5.17 -0.06 44.20
C GLU A 379 -4.09 0.16 43.13
N LEU A 380 -4.45 0.25 41.84
CA LEU A 380 -3.51 0.42 40.73
C LEU A 380 -2.72 1.75 40.75
N THR A 381 -3.24 2.79 41.39
CA THR A 381 -2.55 4.09 41.53
C THR A 381 -1.67 4.22 42.76
N ASN A 382 -1.86 3.36 43.77
CA ASN A 382 -1.10 3.38 45.02
C ASN A 382 0.24 2.59 44.94
N PHE A 383 0.67 2.21 43.74
CA PHE A 383 1.88 1.43 43.46
C PHE A 383 2.95 2.18 42.67
#